data_AF-A0A183DZX6-F1
#
_entry.id   AF-A0A183DZX6-F1
#
_cell.length_a   1.000
_cell.length_b   1.000
_cell.length_c   1.000
_cell.angle_alpha   90.00
_cell.angle_beta   90.00
_cell.angle_gamma   90.00
#
_symmetry.space_group_name_H-M   'P 1'
#
loop_
_entity.id
_entity.type
_entity.pdbx_description
1 polymer ?
#
loop_
_entity_poly.entity_id
_entity_poly.type
_entity_poly.pdbx_seq_one_letter_code
_entity_poly.pdbx_strand_id
1 'polypeptide(L)'
;MAAWRFWVTDGIVTGSNYSQHGGCRPYPFPPCEHHSNKTHYQPCKHDLYPTPKCDKKCISGYGKSYKADKYYGKQYVIWEICSHVPMSVPVRDSMLHVGGPAIQQKI
;
A
#
# COMPACT_ATOMS: atom_id res chain seq x y z
N MET A 1 -8.06 -9.50 4.85
CA MET A 1 -8.86 -8.25 4.92
C MET A 1 -8.35 -7.19 5.91
N ALA A 2 -7.44 -7.52 6.85
CA ALA A 2 -6.99 -6.58 7.88
C ALA A 2 -6.29 -5.31 7.35
N ALA A 3 -5.53 -5.39 6.26
CA ALA A 3 -4.86 -4.23 5.68
C ALA A 3 -5.85 -3.17 5.15
N TRP A 4 -6.88 -3.59 4.42
CA TRP A 4 -7.93 -2.69 3.92
C TRP A 4 -8.76 -2.10 5.06
N ARG A 5 -9.08 -2.91 6.07
CA ARG A 5 -9.71 -2.42 7.30
C ARG A 5 -8.88 -1.32 7.95
N PHE A 6 -7.59 -1.56 8.16
CA PHE A 6 -6.66 -0.59 8.75
C PHE A 6 -6.57 0.70 7.93
N TRP A 7 -6.58 0.62 6.60
CA TRP A 7 -6.60 1.81 5.76
C TRP A 7 -7.87 2.65 5.95
N VAL A 8 -9.03 2.02 6.14
CA VAL A 8 -10.29 2.72 6.40
C VAL A 8 -10.34 3.29 7.83
N THR A 9 -9.85 2.56 8.83
CA THR A 9 -9.98 2.95 10.25
C THR A 9 -8.85 3.82 10.77
N ASP A 10 -7.61 3.53 10.39
CA ASP A 10 -6.39 4.13 10.96
C ASP A 10 -5.62 4.98 9.93
N GLY A 11 -5.91 4.78 8.64
CA GLY A 11 -5.26 5.45 7.53
C GLY A 11 -3.80 5.04 7.33
N ILE A 12 -3.25 5.39 6.17
CA ILE A 12 -1.85 5.13 5.82
C ILE A 12 -1.20 6.46 5.40
N VAL A 13 0.04 6.69 5.83
CA VAL A 13 0.80 7.90 5.48
C VAL A 13 1.51 7.72 4.14
N THR A 14 1.95 8.81 3.52
CA THR A 14 2.75 8.71 2.30
C THR A 14 4.12 8.06 2.57
N GLY A 15 4.69 7.44 1.54
CA GLY A 15 6.01 6.83 1.59
C GLY A 15 6.44 6.40 0.19
N SER A 16 7.71 6.65 -0.14
CA SER A 16 8.32 6.22 -1.40
C SER A 16 9.11 4.92 -1.25
N ASN A 17 9.75 4.48 -2.33
CA ASN A 17 10.71 3.38 -2.29
C ASN A 17 11.97 3.76 -1.48
N TYR A 18 12.86 2.78 -1.31
CA TYR A 18 14.10 2.95 -0.56
C TYR A 18 14.96 4.10 -1.10
N SER A 19 15.22 4.17 -2.40
CA SER A 19 16.20 5.11 -2.98
C SER A 19 15.71 6.56 -3.02
N GLN A 20 14.40 6.78 -3.09
CA GLN A 20 13.83 8.13 -3.22
C GLN A 20 13.78 8.88 -1.88
N HIS A 21 13.66 8.16 -0.76
CA HIS A 21 13.56 8.73 0.59
C HIS A 21 12.50 9.84 0.75
N GLY A 22 11.49 9.88 -0.12
CA GLY A 22 10.38 10.83 -0.09
C GLY A 22 9.14 10.32 0.64
N GLY A 23 8.27 11.25 1.04
CA GLY A 23 7.05 10.98 1.81
C GLY A 23 7.29 10.89 3.32
N CYS A 24 6.23 10.65 4.10
CA CYS A 24 6.32 10.57 5.56
C CYS A 24 7.12 9.35 6.04
N ARG A 25 6.87 8.17 5.48
CA ARG A 25 7.51 6.89 5.87
C ARG A 25 7.96 6.11 4.62
N PRO A 26 9.16 6.39 4.07
CA PRO A 26 9.74 5.62 2.98
C PRO A 26 9.99 4.16 3.36
N TYR A 27 10.01 3.27 2.37
CA TYR A 27 10.30 1.86 2.57
C TYR A 27 11.75 1.66 3.05
N PRO A 28 12.00 0.95 4.16
CA PRO A 28 13.31 0.95 4.82
C PRO A 28 14.31 -0.07 4.25
N PHE A 29 13.86 -0.99 3.40
CA PHE A 29 14.71 -2.08 2.92
C PHE A 29 15.20 -1.82 1.50
N PRO A 30 16.50 -2.03 1.22
CA PRO A 30 17.04 -1.83 -0.12
C PRO A 30 16.47 -2.85 -1.11
N PRO A 31 16.39 -2.50 -2.40
CA PRO A 31 15.99 -3.45 -3.43
C PRO A 31 17.02 -4.59 -3.54
N CYS A 32 16.53 -5.79 -3.82
CA CYS A 32 17.32 -6.98 -4.03
C CYS A 32 16.61 -7.88 -5.05
N GLU A 33 17.35 -8.77 -5.70
CA GLU A 33 16.77 -9.67 -6.70
C GLU A 33 16.43 -11.05 -6.09
N HIS A 34 15.21 -11.51 -6.37
CA HIS A 34 14.78 -12.88 -6.10
C HIS A 34 14.88 -13.69 -7.41
N HIS A 35 15.60 -14.81 -7.36
CA HIS A 35 15.72 -15.78 -8.47
C HIS A 35 16.42 -15.28 -9.75
N SER A 36 17.43 -14.42 -9.63
CA SER A 36 18.19 -13.87 -10.78
C SER A 36 19.69 -14.18 -10.72
N ASN A 37 20.38 -13.92 -11.84
CA ASN A 37 21.84 -13.97 -11.96
C ASN A 37 22.57 -12.67 -11.55
N LYS A 38 21.98 -11.82 -10.68
CA LYS A 38 22.58 -10.54 -10.22
C LYS A 38 22.83 -9.50 -11.30
N THR A 39 21.80 -9.13 -12.06
CA THR A 39 21.97 -8.20 -13.19
C THR A 39 21.95 -6.73 -12.78
N HIS A 40 21.19 -6.37 -11.74
CA HIS A 40 20.97 -4.99 -11.34
C HIS A 40 21.04 -4.77 -9.82
N TYR A 41 20.56 -5.73 -9.02
CA TYR A 41 20.75 -5.72 -7.56
C TYR A 41 21.41 -6.99 -7.05
N GLN A 42 21.98 -6.93 -5.84
CA GLN A 42 22.47 -8.12 -5.17
C GLN A 42 21.29 -9.08 -4.88
N PRO A 43 21.55 -10.40 -4.78
CA PRO A 43 20.53 -11.33 -4.36
C PRO A 43 20.02 -10.96 -2.99
N CYS A 44 18.73 -11.19 -2.78
CA CYS A 44 18.15 -11.06 -1.47
C CYS A 44 18.83 -12.00 -0.48
N LYS A 45 19.02 -11.52 0.75
CA LYS A 45 19.46 -12.38 1.85
C LYS A 45 18.41 -13.48 2.07
N HIS A 46 18.87 -14.66 2.46
CA HIS A 46 17.96 -15.74 2.86
C HIS A 46 17.20 -15.36 4.13
N ASP A 47 17.88 -14.66 5.04
CA ASP A 47 17.30 -14.16 6.27
C ASP A 47 16.32 -13.01 6.01
N LEU A 48 15.18 -13.07 6.70
CA LEU A 48 14.18 -12.02 6.67
C LEU A 48 14.62 -10.84 7.55
N TYR A 49 14.37 -9.62 7.06
CA TYR A 49 14.46 -8.45 7.92
C TYR A 49 13.39 -8.52 9.02
N PRO A 50 13.72 -8.13 10.26
CA PRO A 50 12.71 -8.02 11.31
C PRO A 50 11.66 -6.97 10.92
N THR A 51 10.42 -7.19 11.33
CA THR A 51 9.36 -6.20 11.12
C THR A 51 9.74 -4.88 11.80
N PRO A 52 9.80 -3.76 11.06
CA PRO A 52 10.16 -2.47 11.63
C PRO A 52 9.16 -2.03 12.71
N LYS A 53 9.63 -1.25 13.68
CA LYS A 53 8.75 -0.69 14.71
C LYS A 53 7.73 0.28 14.09
N CYS A 54 6.53 0.27 14.67
CA CYS A 54 5.47 1.20 14.30
C CYS A 54 5.69 2.58 14.93
N ASP A 55 6.65 3.35 14.41
CA ASP A 55 6.82 4.75 14.82
C ASP A 55 5.80 5.64 14.13
N LYS A 56 5.05 6.39 14.93
CA LYS A 56 4.04 7.35 14.46
C LYS A 56 4.66 8.74 14.24
N LYS A 57 5.80 8.77 13.54
CA LYS A 57 6.57 9.99 13.23
C LYS A 57 7.09 9.93 11.80
N CYS A 58 6.97 11.03 11.05
CA CYS A 58 7.56 11.13 9.72
C CYS A 58 9.08 11.30 9.80
N ILE A 59 9.77 11.03 8.68
CA ILE A 59 11.19 11.36 8.53
C ILE A 59 11.47 12.85 8.78
N SER A 60 12.71 13.17 9.17
CA SER A 60 13.12 14.57 9.40
C SER A 60 13.01 15.38 8.11
N GLY A 61 12.59 16.64 8.24
CA GLY A 61 12.44 17.56 7.09
C GLY A 61 11.16 17.38 6.28
N TYR A 62 10.31 16.38 6.57
CA TYR A 62 9.01 16.24 5.92
C TYR A 62 8.01 17.29 6.45
N GLY A 63 7.35 18.02 5.55
CA GLY A 63 6.57 19.22 5.87
C GLY A 63 5.24 18.99 6.59
N LYS A 64 4.77 17.74 6.72
CA LYS A 64 3.54 17.40 7.45
C LYS A 64 3.83 16.51 8.66
N SER A 65 2.99 16.60 9.68
CA SER A 65 3.02 15.64 10.78
C SER A 65 2.48 14.28 10.36
N TYR A 66 2.85 13.21 11.07
CA TYR A 66 2.37 11.85 10.80
C TYR A 66 0.85 11.76 10.78
N LYS A 67 0.17 12.46 11.71
CA LYS A 67 -1.29 12.47 11.80
C LYS A 67 -1.92 13.23 10.63
N ALA A 68 -1.31 14.35 10.22
CA ALA A 68 -1.82 15.19 9.12
C ALA A 68 -1.62 14.55 7.74
N ASP A 69 -0.68 13.61 7.60
CA ASP A 69 -0.40 12.93 6.35
C ASP A 69 -1.16 11.60 6.17
N LYS A 70 -2.17 11.33 7.01
CA LYS A 70 -2.98 10.11 6.90
C LYS A 70 -4.00 10.19 5.77
N TYR A 71 -3.99 9.17 4.93
CA TYR A 71 -4.97 8.94 3.87
C TYR A 71 -5.84 7.74 4.23
N TYR A 72 -7.15 7.87 4.07
CA TYR A 72 -8.13 6.88 4.50
C TYR A 72 -8.89 6.30 3.32
N GLY A 73 -9.20 5.01 3.40
CA GLY A 73 -10.12 4.37 2.49
C GLY A 73 -11.57 4.74 2.82
N LYS A 74 -12.46 4.72 1.81
CA LYS A 74 -13.89 4.99 2.03
C LYS A 74 -14.61 3.82 2.70
N GLN A 75 -14.34 2.60 2.24
CA GLN A 75 -14.97 1.37 2.73
C GLN A 75 -14.08 0.17 2.44
N TYR A 76 -14.23 -0.89 3.24
CA TYR A 76 -13.68 -2.21 2.98
C TYR A 76 -14.82 -3.22 3.12
N VAL A 77 -14.90 -4.17 2.19
CA VAL A 77 -15.94 -5.23 2.20
C VAL A 77 -15.28 -6.58 2.44
N ILE A 78 -15.90 -7.39 3.29
CA ILE A 78 -15.54 -8.80 3.50
C ILE A 78 -16.55 -9.60 2.66
N TRP A 79 -16.07 -10.43 1.75
CA TRP A 79 -16.88 -11.17 0.75
C TRP A 79 -17.80 -12.27 1.32
N GLU A 80 -18.09 -12.31 2.61
CA GLU A 80 -18.99 -13.30 3.23
C GLU A 80 -20.46 -13.20 2.75
N ILE A 81 -20.79 -12.27 1.85
CA ILE A 81 -22.15 -12.04 1.32
C ILE A 81 -22.28 -12.46 -0.16
N CYS A 82 -21.28 -13.08 -0.80
CA CYS A 82 -21.46 -13.55 -2.18
C CYS A 82 -22.41 -14.76 -2.30
N SER A 83 -22.74 -15.44 -1.18
CA SER A 83 -23.57 -16.65 -1.19
C SER A 83 -25.08 -16.38 -1.07
N HIS A 84 -25.52 -15.14 -0.79
CA HIS A 84 -26.94 -14.85 -0.52
C HIS A 84 -27.49 -13.58 -1.19
N VAL A 85 -26.86 -13.05 -2.25
CA VAL A 85 -27.52 -12.00 -3.04
C VAL A 85 -28.62 -12.68 -3.88
N PRO A 86 -29.92 -12.38 -3.69
CA PRO A 86 -30.94 -12.84 -4.63
C PRO A 86 -30.58 -12.30 -6.00
N MET A 87 -30.69 -13.17 -7.01
CA MET A 87 -30.28 -12.99 -8.41
C MET A 87 -31.01 -11.86 -9.16
N SER A 88 -31.61 -10.90 -8.44
CA SER A 88 -32.49 -9.85 -8.92
C SER A 88 -32.02 -8.43 -8.59
N VAL A 89 -30.82 -8.22 -8.02
CA VAL A 89 -30.25 -6.86 -8.00
C VAL A 89 -29.88 -6.51 -9.44
N PRO A 90 -30.56 -5.53 -10.09
CA PRO A 90 -30.23 -5.15 -11.45
C PRO A 90 -28.77 -4.67 -11.46
N VAL A 91 -27.97 -5.28 -12.33
CA VAL A 91 -26.64 -4.79 -12.68
C VAL A 91 -26.85 -3.38 -13.20
N ARG A 92 -26.71 -2.37 -12.33
CA ARG A 92 -26.56 -1.00 -12.76
C ARG A 92 -25.20 -0.94 -13.41
N ASP A 93 -25.24 -1.11 -14.72
CA ASP A 93 -24.15 -0.89 -15.64
C ASP A 93 -23.61 0.52 -15.38
N SER A 94 -22.53 0.55 -14.63
CA SER A 94 -21.71 1.73 -14.44
C SER A 94 -20.31 1.18 -14.40
N MET A 95 -19.83 0.86 -15.61
CA MET A 95 -18.43 0.94 -15.96
C MET A 95 -17.80 2.05 -15.13
N LEU A 96 -17.06 1.67 -14.08
CA LEU A 96 -16.10 2.57 -13.48
C LEU A 96 -15.00 2.77 -14.53
N HIS A 97 -15.26 3.67 -15.47
CA HIS A 97 -14.21 4.42 -16.14
C HIS A 97 -13.50 5.19 -15.03
N VAL A 98 -12.52 4.54 -14.40
CA VAL A 98 -11.54 5.22 -13.55
C VAL A 98 -10.56 5.90 -14.50
N GLY A 99 -11.02 6.99 -15.12
CA GLY A 99 -10.14 8.01 -15.68
C GLY A 99 -9.45 8.73 -14.53
N GLY A 100 -8.36 8.16 -14.06
CA GLY A 100 -7.45 8.72 -13.06
C GLY A 100 -6.07 8.15 -13.30
N PRO A 101 -4.99 8.93 -13.10
CA PRO A 101 -3.69 8.61 -13.67
C PRO A 101 -3.24 7.24 -13.19
N ALA A 102 -2.89 6.39 -14.16
CA ALA A 102 -2.23 5.13 -13.93
C ALA A 102 -1.02 5.37 -13.03
N ILE A 103 -1.19 5.11 -11.74
CA ILE A 103 -0.08 4.77 -10.87
C ILE A 103 0.37 3.39 -11.37
N GLN A 104 1.23 3.43 -12.38
CA GLN A 104 2.00 2.31 -12.88
C GLN A 104 2.79 1.75 -11.69
N GLN A 105 2.20 0.82 -10.94
CA GLN A 105 2.97 -0.14 -10.18
C GLN A 105 3.58 -1.09 -11.20
N LYS A 106 4.66 -0.62 -11.84
CA LYS A 106 5.56 -1.45 -12.60
C LYS A 106 6.29 -2.31 -11.57
N ILE A 107 5.77 -3.51 -11.38
CA ILE A 107 6.51 -4.66 -10.84
C ILE A 107 7.66 -4.95 -11.80
#